data_AF-A0AAN4YSL1-F1
#
_entry.id   AF-A0AAN4YSL1-F1
#
_cell.length_a   1.000
_cell.length_b   1.000
_cell.length_c   1.000
_cell.angle_alpha   90.00
_cell.angle_beta   90.00
_cell.angle_gamma   90.00
#
_symmetry.space_group_name_H-M   'P 1'
#
loop_
_entity.id
_entity.type
_entity.pdbx_description
1 polymer ?
#
loop_
_entity_poly.entity_id
_entity_poly.type
_entity_poly.pdbx_seq_one_letter_code
_entity_poly.pdbx_strand_id
1 'polypeptide(L)'
;MGRRTGFVHQNDIHLASSTVREALQLSACLRRPATVSWDEKMDHVEMLIQLLEMEDIAEAIIGVPGAGLNLEQRKRVSIGVELAAKPDIVLFLDEPTSGLDGNSALSIVQLMRRLSDAGQTILCTIHQPSAQMIEQFDNLLLLVPGGKTVYFGPLGSRCQKILDYFARYTRRCEETENPADYLLAVSAEPDKDWFQTWRQSPEYGSTQEQLQKMLQVQEVKDSSSSESDRTYAASYLNQLRVVTQRAFTNYWRDSDYVLGKIQLNIWMGLMNGLTFLQLSNDLTGARGRMFSIFVGVITGPVLSLQIEPRFILLRDQFLARENESRVYHWSIFTISALLVEIPFTLLGGLIYWLLWYYMVGYLTISTRAGYAFLMYELYSLFVASLAQLTASLFPTVLAAQVATGFIWLVVNTFNGPLSPPPLTPRGWRWFYNISPLFYFIEGIGTNAMHALQITCRDSELTTFQTPAGETCASYTAEFFGLANSTGYLVDPNATGLCEYCAYADGDEYVNGQTMEASRVEWPTLRMADPNAPGNVTRNLQQRIWDHHQDSNDILQYAQDNQGSLPDEAVKVIERWRDSNQDLLDWMAAKQELRDITGDIKCDDHGLTTETEPPA
;
A
#
# COMPACT_ATOMS: atom_id res chain seq x y z
N MET A 1 -24.44 13.84 15.07
CA MET A 1 -24.47 15.14 14.34
C MET A 1 -23.97 15.01 12.92
N GLY A 2 -22.71 14.59 12.67
CA GLY A 2 -22.08 14.65 11.32
C GLY A 2 -22.80 13.99 10.12
N ARG A 3 -23.75 13.06 10.34
CA ARG A 3 -24.58 12.49 9.26
C ARG A 3 -25.76 13.39 8.86
N ARG A 4 -26.33 14.13 9.82
CA ARG A 4 -27.56 14.93 9.63
C ARG A 4 -27.27 16.40 9.32
N THR A 5 -25.99 16.78 9.31
CA THR A 5 -25.52 18.15 9.11
C THR A 5 -24.46 18.17 8.02
N GLY A 6 -24.50 19.16 7.13
CA GLY A 6 -23.41 19.44 6.19
C GLY A 6 -22.48 20.50 6.78
N PHE A 7 -21.17 20.37 6.61
CA PHE A 7 -20.21 21.36 7.09
C PHE A 7 -19.22 21.72 5.97
N VAL A 8 -19.27 22.97 5.53
CA VAL A 8 -18.36 23.53 4.54
C VAL A 8 -17.27 24.29 5.28
N HIS A 9 -16.05 23.76 5.25
CA HIS A 9 -14.88 24.41 5.82
C HIS A 9 -14.48 25.67 5.04
N GLN A 10 -13.75 26.57 5.70
CA GLN A 10 -13.15 27.75 5.07
C GLN A 10 -12.24 27.36 3.89
N ASN A 11 -11.41 26.32 4.07
CA ASN A 11 -10.56 25.78 3.03
C ASN A 11 -11.31 24.75 2.16
N ASP A 12 -11.31 24.97 0.84
CA ASP A 12 -11.91 24.04 -0.12
C ASP A 12 -10.95 22.87 -0.40
N ILE A 13 -11.12 21.76 0.31
CA ILE A 13 -10.29 20.56 0.19
C ILE A 13 -10.99 19.54 -0.71
N HIS A 14 -10.47 19.34 -1.92
CA HIS A 14 -10.97 18.35 -2.88
C HIS A 14 -9.82 17.58 -3.51
N LEU A 15 -10.12 16.41 -4.04
CA LEU A 15 -9.14 15.67 -4.82
C LEU A 15 -8.90 16.37 -6.16
N ALA A 16 -7.65 16.77 -6.41
CA ALA A 16 -7.32 17.59 -7.57
C ALA A 16 -7.66 16.93 -8.93
N SER A 17 -7.60 15.61 -9.01
CA SER A 17 -7.85 14.83 -10.24
C SER A 17 -9.32 14.46 -10.49
N SER A 18 -10.20 14.74 -9.52
CA SER A 18 -11.64 14.49 -9.67
C SER A 18 -12.32 15.59 -10.47
N THR A 19 -13.36 15.21 -11.21
CA THR A 19 -14.27 16.20 -11.82
C THR A 19 -15.29 16.71 -10.79
N VAL A 20 -15.97 17.81 -11.11
CA VAL A 20 -17.07 18.34 -10.29
C VAL A 20 -18.13 17.27 -10.07
N ARG A 21 -18.60 16.62 -11.15
CA ARG A 21 -19.62 15.58 -11.07
C ARG A 21 -19.18 14.41 -10.20
N GLU A 22 -17.96 13.92 -10.39
CA GLU A 22 -17.43 12.79 -9.61
C GLU A 22 -17.36 13.10 -8.10
N ALA A 23 -16.98 14.32 -7.73
CA ALA A 23 -16.93 14.74 -6.34
C ALA A 23 -18.32 14.73 -5.68
N LEU A 24 -19.35 15.19 -6.39
CA LEU A 24 -20.74 15.16 -5.91
C LEU A 24 -21.28 13.72 -5.85
N GLN A 25 -21.04 12.91 -6.89
CA GLN A 25 -21.45 11.51 -6.95
C GLN A 25 -20.84 10.68 -5.81
N LEU A 26 -19.58 10.93 -5.47
CA LEU A 26 -18.90 10.26 -4.38
C LEU A 26 -19.62 10.50 -3.04
N SER A 27 -19.93 11.76 -2.73
CA SER A 27 -20.64 12.12 -1.50
C SER A 27 -22.05 11.55 -1.47
N ALA A 28 -22.79 11.64 -2.58
CA ALA A 28 -24.11 11.04 -2.70
C ALA A 28 -24.07 9.52 -2.47
N CYS A 29 -23.10 8.80 -3.04
CA CYS A 29 -22.96 7.36 -2.90
C CYS A 29 -22.64 6.91 -1.47
N LEU A 30 -21.81 7.68 -0.75
CA LEU A 30 -21.29 7.28 0.56
C LEU A 30 -22.10 7.81 1.74
N ARG A 31 -22.71 9.00 1.61
CA ARG A 31 -23.44 9.68 2.69
C ARG A 31 -24.96 9.53 2.60
N ARG A 32 -25.55 9.23 1.43
CA ARG A 32 -26.99 8.91 1.36
C ARG A 32 -27.24 7.46 1.81
N PRO A 33 -28.38 7.18 2.48
CA PRO A 33 -28.74 5.83 2.92
C PRO A 33 -28.68 4.80 1.80
N ALA A 34 -28.42 3.53 2.17
CA ALA A 34 -28.43 2.41 1.24
C ALA A 34 -29.84 2.07 0.69
N THR A 35 -30.90 2.57 1.33
CA THR A 35 -32.30 2.39 0.88
C THR A 35 -32.63 3.18 -0.39
N VAL A 36 -31.88 4.26 -0.65
CA VAL A 36 -32.04 5.08 -1.85
C VAL A 36 -31.35 4.38 -3.03
N SER A 37 -32.05 4.27 -4.16
CA SER A 37 -31.52 3.66 -5.38
C SER A 37 -30.34 4.45 -5.96
N TRP A 38 -29.51 3.80 -6.77
CA TRP A 38 -28.39 4.46 -7.42
C TRP A 38 -28.87 5.56 -8.38
N ASP A 39 -29.90 5.29 -9.18
CA ASP A 39 -30.46 6.25 -10.13
C ASP A 39 -30.97 7.53 -9.43
N GLU A 40 -31.71 7.38 -8.31
CA GLU A 40 -32.19 8.53 -7.54
C GLU A 40 -31.04 9.34 -6.92
N LYS A 41 -29.90 8.70 -6.62
CA LYS A 41 -28.69 9.42 -6.17
C LYS A 41 -28.09 10.23 -7.31
N MET A 42 -28.00 9.66 -8.51
CA MET A 42 -27.42 10.33 -9.67
C MET A 42 -28.32 11.47 -10.17
N ASP A 43 -29.64 11.25 -10.27
CA ASP A 43 -30.61 12.29 -10.66
C ASP A 43 -30.56 13.48 -9.70
N HIS A 44 -30.38 13.22 -8.40
CA HIS A 44 -30.19 14.27 -7.42
C HIS A 44 -28.89 15.06 -7.65
N VAL A 45 -27.80 14.39 -8.02
CA VAL A 45 -26.53 15.05 -8.36
C VAL A 45 -26.70 15.95 -9.59
N GLU A 46 -27.42 15.50 -10.63
CA GLU A 46 -27.70 16.33 -11.81
C GLU A 46 -28.51 17.58 -11.45
N MET A 47 -29.54 17.42 -10.61
CA MET A 47 -30.32 18.56 -10.12
C MET A 47 -29.46 19.54 -9.31
N LEU A 48 -28.52 19.03 -8.48
CA LEU A 48 -27.60 19.89 -7.73
C LEU A 48 -26.63 20.64 -8.65
N ILE A 49 -26.13 20.01 -9.72
CA ILE A 49 -25.26 20.67 -10.69
C ILE A 49 -26.00 21.85 -11.34
N GLN A 50 -27.28 21.69 -11.67
CA GLN A 50 -28.12 22.77 -12.19
C GLN A 50 -28.37 23.88 -11.16
N LEU A 51 -28.70 23.50 -9.93
CA LEU A 51 -28.96 24.45 -8.84
C LEU A 51 -27.72 25.30 -8.50
N LEU A 52 -26.53 24.72 -8.65
CA LEU A 52 -25.25 25.37 -8.42
C LEU A 52 -24.73 26.12 -9.66
N GLU A 53 -25.45 26.09 -10.79
CA GLU A 53 -25.07 26.69 -12.09
C GLU A 53 -23.67 26.23 -12.55
N MET A 54 -23.44 24.91 -12.49
CA MET A 54 -22.14 24.29 -12.83
C MET A 54 -22.23 23.35 -14.05
N GLU A 55 -23.30 23.41 -14.84
CA GLU A 55 -23.52 22.51 -15.98
C GLU A 55 -22.35 22.52 -16.97
N ASP A 56 -21.86 23.72 -17.31
CA ASP A 56 -20.77 23.91 -18.28
C ASP A 56 -19.42 23.37 -17.79
N ILE A 57 -19.26 23.20 -16.48
CA ILE A 57 -18.01 22.76 -15.84
C ILE A 57 -18.16 21.43 -15.08
N ALA A 58 -19.27 20.71 -15.27
CA ALA A 58 -19.56 19.49 -14.53
C ALA A 58 -18.49 18.39 -14.75
N GLU A 59 -17.93 18.33 -15.96
CA GLU A 59 -16.83 17.40 -16.32
C GLU A 59 -15.43 18.01 -16.15
N ALA A 60 -15.33 19.26 -15.73
CA ALA A 60 -14.03 19.91 -15.52
C ALA A 60 -13.33 19.32 -14.29
N ILE A 61 -12.01 19.14 -14.40
CA ILE A 61 -11.15 18.71 -13.30
C ILE A 61 -11.06 19.85 -12.26
N ILE A 62 -11.23 19.53 -10.98
CA ILE A 62 -11.21 20.52 -9.90
C ILE A 62 -9.84 21.20 -9.80
N GLY A 63 -8.77 20.42 -9.89
CA GLY A 63 -7.39 20.90 -9.88
C GLY A 63 -6.90 21.38 -8.52
N VAL A 64 -5.77 22.07 -8.54
CA VAL A 64 -5.14 22.69 -7.36
C VAL A 64 -5.40 24.20 -7.38
N PRO A 65 -5.35 24.90 -6.23
CA PRO A 65 -5.49 26.36 -6.22
C PRO A 65 -4.52 27.02 -7.21
N GLY A 66 -5.05 27.79 -8.17
CA GLY A 66 -4.28 28.44 -9.24
C GLY A 66 -4.18 27.66 -10.55
N ALA A 67 -4.51 26.36 -10.57
CA ALA A 67 -4.55 25.54 -11.78
C ALA A 67 -5.74 24.56 -11.73
N GLY A 68 -6.83 24.91 -12.42
CA GLY A 68 -8.10 24.20 -12.38
C GLY A 68 -9.26 25.18 -12.25
N LEU A 69 -10.23 24.85 -11.40
CA LEU A 69 -11.37 25.72 -11.11
C LEU A 69 -10.95 26.99 -10.35
N ASN A 70 -11.66 28.09 -10.59
CA ASN A 70 -11.45 29.33 -9.85
C ASN A 70 -11.99 29.20 -8.39
N LEU A 71 -11.69 30.18 -7.53
CA LEU A 71 -12.08 30.12 -6.11
C LEU A 71 -13.59 30.04 -5.90
N GLU A 72 -14.37 30.80 -6.67
CA GLU A 72 -15.84 30.80 -6.60
C GLU A 72 -16.41 29.42 -6.96
N GLN A 73 -15.99 28.86 -8.09
CA GLN A 73 -16.38 27.53 -8.56
C GLN A 73 -15.99 26.46 -7.55
N ARG A 74 -14.78 26.50 -6.99
CA ARG A 74 -14.34 25.56 -5.95
C ARG A 74 -15.23 25.65 -4.70
N LYS A 75 -15.64 26.85 -4.31
CA LYS A 75 -16.58 27.06 -3.19
C LYS A 75 -17.97 26.48 -3.51
N ARG A 76 -18.50 26.69 -4.72
CA ARG A 76 -19.74 26.05 -5.19
C ARG A 76 -19.66 24.52 -5.14
N VAL A 77 -18.53 23.93 -5.55
CA VAL A 77 -18.30 22.48 -5.42
C VAL A 77 -18.29 22.05 -3.95
N SER A 78 -17.62 22.76 -3.05
CA SER A 78 -17.64 22.44 -1.61
C SER A 78 -19.06 22.42 -1.04
N ILE A 79 -19.86 23.44 -1.37
CA ILE A 79 -21.28 23.51 -0.99
C ILE A 79 -22.05 22.33 -1.60
N GLY A 80 -21.86 22.07 -2.90
CA GLY A 80 -22.53 20.99 -3.62
C GLY A 80 -22.24 19.61 -3.08
N VAL A 81 -21.00 19.33 -2.67
CA VAL A 81 -20.65 18.03 -2.10
C VAL A 81 -21.29 17.81 -0.73
N GLU A 82 -21.45 18.86 0.09
CA GLU A 82 -22.20 18.77 1.35
C GLU A 82 -23.71 18.64 1.10
N LEU A 83 -24.26 19.32 0.09
CA LEU A 83 -25.67 19.20 -0.31
C LEU A 83 -26.00 17.84 -0.93
N ALA A 84 -25.05 17.20 -1.61
CA ALA A 84 -25.23 15.86 -2.21
C ALA A 84 -25.50 14.77 -1.16
N ALA A 85 -25.12 15.02 0.10
CA ALA A 85 -25.47 14.16 1.22
C ALA A 85 -26.95 14.28 1.65
N LYS A 86 -27.65 15.33 1.20
CA LYS A 86 -29.00 15.74 1.57
C LYS A 86 -29.15 15.87 3.11
N PRO A 87 -28.48 16.85 3.74
CA PRO A 87 -28.48 16.98 5.20
C PRO A 87 -29.88 17.26 5.74
N ASP A 88 -30.33 16.46 6.71
CA ASP A 88 -31.69 16.52 7.26
C ASP A 88 -32.00 17.80 8.06
N ILE A 89 -30.97 18.49 8.57
CA ILE A 89 -31.14 19.52 9.62
C ILE A 89 -30.58 20.87 9.18
N VAL A 90 -29.26 21.03 9.08
CA VAL A 90 -28.59 22.32 8.87
C VAL A 90 -27.35 22.14 7.99
N LEU A 91 -27.10 23.11 7.11
CA LEU A 91 -25.84 23.32 6.41
C LEU A 91 -25.04 24.43 7.11
N PHE A 92 -23.86 24.08 7.62
CA PHE A 92 -22.92 25.01 8.21
C PHE A 92 -21.90 25.46 7.16
N LEU A 93 -21.64 26.76 7.06
CA LEU A 93 -20.57 27.30 6.22
C LEU A 93 -19.66 28.21 7.03
N ASP A 94 -18.38 27.87 7.08
CA ASP A 94 -17.38 28.68 7.77
C ASP A 94 -16.72 29.66 6.79
N GLU A 95 -16.97 30.96 6.98
CA GLU A 95 -16.48 32.07 6.16
C GLU A 95 -16.58 31.84 4.63
N PRO A 96 -17.78 31.58 4.08
CA PRO A 96 -17.93 31.20 2.68
C PRO A 96 -17.53 32.29 1.67
N THR A 97 -17.42 33.55 2.12
CA THR A 97 -17.02 34.70 1.29
C THR A 97 -15.53 35.04 1.39
N SER A 98 -14.76 34.33 2.23
CA SER A 98 -13.35 34.62 2.45
C SER A 98 -12.50 34.32 1.21
N GLY A 99 -11.60 35.23 0.85
CA GLY A 99 -10.72 35.12 -0.31
C GLY A 99 -11.39 35.34 -1.67
N LEU A 100 -12.69 35.67 -1.71
CA LEU A 100 -13.43 36.02 -2.92
C LEU A 100 -13.46 37.54 -3.14
N ASP A 101 -13.50 37.97 -4.40
CA ASP A 101 -13.80 39.35 -4.74
C ASP A 101 -15.30 39.66 -4.50
N GLY A 102 -15.65 40.94 -4.42
CA GLY A 102 -17.00 41.36 -4.02
C GLY A 102 -18.14 40.78 -4.87
N ASN A 103 -17.92 40.59 -6.17
CA ASN A 103 -18.94 40.02 -7.07
C ASN A 103 -19.10 38.52 -6.86
N SER A 104 -17.99 37.77 -6.80
CA SER A 104 -18.01 36.32 -6.53
C SER A 104 -18.60 36.01 -5.15
N ALA A 105 -18.23 36.79 -4.14
CA ALA A 105 -18.81 36.68 -2.80
C ALA A 105 -20.33 36.92 -2.80
N LEU A 106 -20.81 37.94 -3.52
CA LEU A 106 -22.25 38.20 -3.65
C LEU A 106 -22.96 37.04 -4.35
N SER A 107 -22.35 36.46 -5.38
CA SER A 107 -22.89 35.30 -6.09
C SER A 107 -23.07 34.08 -5.17
N ILE A 108 -22.09 33.81 -4.31
CA ILE A 108 -22.18 32.75 -3.29
C ILE A 108 -23.28 33.05 -2.26
N VAL A 109 -23.44 34.30 -1.81
CA VAL A 109 -24.53 34.68 -0.90
C VAL A 109 -25.90 34.52 -1.56
N GLN A 110 -26.04 34.90 -2.83
CA GLN A 110 -27.28 34.70 -3.59
C GLN A 110 -27.60 33.22 -3.80
N LEU A 111 -26.58 32.37 -3.99
CA LEU A 111 -26.76 30.92 -4.01
C LEU A 111 -27.27 30.41 -2.66
N MET A 112 -26.68 30.84 -1.54
CA MET A 112 -27.16 30.51 -0.21
C MET A 112 -28.61 30.96 0.02
N ARG A 113 -28.97 32.17 -0.44
CA ARG A 113 -30.35 32.68 -0.39
C ARG A 113 -31.33 31.76 -1.12
N ARG A 114 -31.00 31.37 -2.36
CA ARG A 114 -31.81 30.43 -3.16
C ARG A 114 -31.99 29.07 -2.50
N LEU A 115 -30.93 28.55 -1.89
CA LEU A 115 -30.97 27.31 -1.12
C LEU A 115 -31.87 27.43 0.13
N SER A 116 -31.80 28.56 0.83
CA SER A 116 -32.67 28.88 1.98
C SER A 116 -34.14 28.96 1.56
N ASP A 117 -34.43 29.63 0.45
CA ASP A 117 -35.78 29.76 -0.11
C ASP A 117 -36.36 28.40 -0.56
N ALA A 118 -35.49 27.46 -0.94
CA ALA A 118 -35.85 26.07 -1.25
C ALA A 118 -36.08 25.20 0.02
N GLY A 119 -35.93 25.77 1.21
CA GLY A 119 -36.19 25.11 2.50
C GLY A 119 -34.96 24.58 3.23
N GLN A 120 -33.74 24.82 2.74
CA GLN A 120 -32.51 24.42 3.43
C GLN A 120 -32.19 25.40 4.56
N THR A 121 -32.07 24.93 5.80
CA THR A 121 -31.56 25.79 6.88
C THR A 121 -30.06 25.95 6.75
N ILE A 122 -29.59 27.19 6.70
CA ILE A 122 -28.17 27.56 6.53
C ILE A 122 -27.72 28.39 7.73
N LEU A 123 -26.58 28.01 8.32
CA LEU A 123 -25.86 28.81 9.30
C LEU A 123 -24.47 29.10 8.76
N CYS A 124 -24.09 30.37 8.69
CA CYS A 124 -22.75 30.75 8.24
C CYS A 124 -22.11 31.82 9.12
N THR A 125 -20.78 31.81 9.16
CA THR A 125 -19.95 32.89 9.72
C THR A 125 -19.50 33.80 8.58
N ILE A 126 -19.53 35.12 8.76
CA ILE A 126 -19.05 36.08 7.75
C ILE A 126 -18.18 37.13 8.41
N HIS A 127 -16.97 37.27 7.90
CA HIS A 127 -16.06 38.33 8.27
C HIS A 127 -16.32 39.57 7.42
N GLN A 128 -16.96 40.59 8.00
CA GLN A 128 -17.22 41.92 7.39
C GLN A 128 -18.04 41.89 6.07
N PRO A 129 -19.37 41.69 6.15
CA PRO A 129 -20.22 41.73 4.95
C PRO A 129 -20.37 43.16 4.41
N SER A 130 -20.50 43.28 3.09
CA SER A 130 -20.95 44.53 2.47
C SER A 130 -22.43 44.79 2.78
N ALA A 131 -22.87 46.05 2.65
CA ALA A 131 -24.27 46.44 2.85
C ALA A 131 -25.25 45.62 1.98
N GLN A 132 -24.84 45.23 0.76
CA GLN A 132 -25.67 44.41 -0.12
C GLN A 132 -25.73 42.93 0.32
N MET A 133 -24.66 42.41 0.93
CA MET A 133 -24.63 41.03 1.41
C MET A 133 -25.46 40.86 2.68
N ILE A 134 -25.34 41.79 3.64
CA ILE A 134 -26.04 41.69 4.93
C ILE A 134 -27.57 41.67 4.77
N GLU A 135 -28.09 42.32 3.73
CA GLU A 135 -29.52 42.33 3.40
C GLU A 135 -30.07 40.98 2.91
N GLN A 136 -29.22 40.03 2.51
CA GLN A 136 -29.66 38.70 2.04
C GLN A 136 -29.99 37.74 3.19
N PHE A 137 -29.57 38.06 4.42
CA PHE A 137 -29.75 37.19 5.59
C PHE A 137 -31.10 37.42 6.27
N ASP A 138 -31.72 36.34 6.73
CA ASP A 138 -32.97 36.41 7.48
C ASP A 138 -32.75 36.91 8.91
N ASN A 139 -31.74 36.35 9.58
CA ASN A 139 -31.41 36.61 10.98
C ASN A 139 -29.90 36.83 11.15
N LEU A 140 -29.52 37.66 12.13
CA LEU A 140 -28.13 37.89 12.52
C LEU A 140 -27.93 37.45 13.97
N LEU A 141 -26.87 36.67 14.21
CA LEU A 141 -26.32 36.42 15.54
C LEU A 141 -25.03 37.23 15.68
N LEU A 142 -25.04 38.25 16.53
CA LEU A 142 -23.85 39.07 16.81
C LEU A 142 -23.21 38.65 18.14
N LEU A 143 -21.91 38.35 18.07
CA LEU A 143 -21.10 37.93 19.21
C LEU A 143 -19.96 38.94 19.45
N VAL A 144 -19.64 39.19 20.72
CA VAL A 144 -18.47 39.99 21.15
C VAL A 144 -17.43 39.11 21.87
N PRO A 145 -16.19 39.61 22.10
CA PRO A 145 -15.14 38.84 22.75
C PRO A 145 -15.60 38.13 24.03
N GLY A 146 -15.17 36.88 24.18
CA GLY A 146 -15.66 35.98 25.24
C GLY A 146 -16.93 35.20 24.87
N GLY A 147 -17.34 35.20 23.60
CA GLY A 147 -18.46 34.39 23.09
C GLY A 147 -19.82 34.86 23.58
N LYS A 148 -19.94 36.14 23.95
CA LYS A 148 -21.16 36.72 24.52
C LYS A 148 -22.07 37.25 23.42
N THR A 149 -23.34 36.91 23.47
CA THR A 149 -24.35 37.40 22.51
C THR A 149 -24.76 38.83 22.81
N VAL A 150 -24.75 39.68 21.77
CA VAL A 150 -25.20 41.08 21.84
C VAL A 150 -26.53 41.29 21.15
N TYR A 151 -26.81 40.48 20.13
CA TYR A 151 -28.05 40.52 19.38
C TYR A 151 -28.30 39.17 18.71
N PHE A 152 -29.55 38.73 18.73
CA PHE A 152 -30.02 37.64 17.89
C PHE A 152 -31.42 37.95 17.39
N GLY A 153 -31.61 37.99 16.08
CA GLY A 153 -32.94 38.23 15.52
C GLY A 153 -32.93 38.68 14.06
N PRO A 154 -34.11 39.02 13.53
CA PRO A 154 -34.27 39.38 12.13
C PRO A 154 -33.71 40.76 11.84
N LEU A 155 -32.97 40.89 10.73
CA LEU A 155 -32.40 42.18 10.33
C LEU A 155 -33.50 43.18 9.91
N GLY A 156 -34.57 42.69 9.30
CA GLY A 156 -35.64 43.51 8.70
C GLY A 156 -35.20 44.19 7.40
N SER A 157 -36.14 44.82 6.70
CA SER A 157 -35.86 45.51 5.42
C SER A 157 -34.78 46.58 5.61
N ARG A 158 -33.70 46.53 4.83
CA ARG A 158 -32.54 47.43 4.95
C ARG A 158 -31.94 47.49 6.36
N CYS A 159 -31.93 46.37 7.07
CA CYS A 159 -31.42 46.24 8.44
C CYS A 159 -32.11 47.15 9.48
N GLN A 160 -33.30 47.67 9.21
CA GLN A 160 -33.94 48.66 10.10
C GLN A 160 -34.22 48.12 11.51
N LYS A 161 -34.63 46.85 11.67
CA LYS A 161 -34.96 46.30 12.99
C LYS A 161 -33.75 46.25 13.92
N ILE A 162 -32.60 45.86 13.38
CA ILE A 162 -31.36 45.81 14.16
C ILE A 162 -30.81 47.23 14.41
N LEU A 163 -30.87 48.11 13.41
CA LEU A 163 -30.47 49.51 13.57
C LEU A 163 -31.31 50.24 14.63
N ASP A 164 -32.62 49.99 14.66
CA ASP A 164 -33.54 50.54 15.67
C ASP A 164 -33.21 50.04 17.08
N TYR A 165 -32.75 48.78 17.23
CA TYR A 165 -32.29 48.25 18.52
C TYR A 165 -31.04 48.99 19.01
N PHE A 166 -30.00 49.11 18.18
CA PHE A 166 -28.76 49.82 18.57
C PHE A 166 -28.99 51.32 18.77
N ALA A 167 -29.86 51.95 17.97
CA ALA A 167 -30.21 53.36 18.08
C ALA A 167 -30.90 53.76 19.40
N ARG A 168 -31.47 52.80 20.16
CA ARG A 168 -32.00 53.07 21.52
C ARG A 168 -30.88 53.31 22.54
N TYR A 169 -29.69 52.81 22.24
CA TYR A 169 -28.59 52.72 23.19
C TYR A 169 -27.37 53.53 22.75
N THR A 170 -27.25 53.93 21.47
CA THR A 170 -26.09 54.64 20.90
C THR A 170 -26.50 55.63 19.79
N ARG A 171 -25.51 56.23 19.11
CA ARG A 171 -25.73 57.07 17.91
C ARG A 171 -26.48 56.28 16.83
N ARG A 172 -27.29 56.97 16.02
CA ARG A 172 -27.89 56.36 14.83
C ARG A 172 -26.84 56.11 13.74
N CYS A 173 -27.04 55.04 12.96
CA CYS A 173 -26.27 54.79 11.74
C CYS A 173 -26.60 55.88 10.71
N GLU A 174 -25.57 56.43 10.06
CA GLU A 174 -25.77 57.40 8.99
C GLU A 174 -26.22 56.69 7.69
N GLU A 175 -26.91 57.39 6.79
CA GLU A 175 -27.40 56.79 5.54
C GLU A 175 -26.28 56.35 4.59
N THR A 176 -25.09 56.94 4.72
CA THR A 176 -23.90 56.61 3.92
C THR A 176 -23.02 55.54 4.57
N GLU A 177 -23.29 55.17 5.81
CA GLU A 177 -22.50 54.21 6.57
C GLU A 177 -22.98 52.79 6.31
N ASN A 178 -22.05 51.84 6.14
CA ASN A 178 -22.40 50.44 6.01
C ASN A 178 -22.97 49.92 7.34
N PRO A 179 -24.21 49.38 7.38
CA PRO A 179 -24.80 48.86 8.60
C PRO A 179 -23.93 47.82 9.29
N ALA A 180 -23.23 46.96 8.55
CA ALA A 180 -22.35 45.95 9.13
C ALA A 180 -21.16 46.55 9.87
N ASP A 181 -20.51 47.56 9.28
CA ASP A 181 -19.36 48.26 9.88
C ASP A 181 -19.80 49.08 11.10
N TYR A 182 -20.95 49.73 11.02
CA TYR A 182 -21.57 50.42 12.14
C TYR A 182 -21.80 49.47 13.33
N LEU A 183 -22.41 48.30 13.09
CA LEU A 183 -22.70 47.31 14.13
C LEU A 183 -21.41 46.78 14.79
N LEU A 184 -20.37 46.50 14.00
CA LEU A 184 -19.08 46.06 14.51
C LEU A 184 -18.38 47.15 15.32
N ALA A 185 -18.38 48.40 14.84
CA ALA A 185 -17.77 49.52 15.53
C ALA A 185 -18.45 49.80 16.88
N VAL A 186 -19.78 49.84 16.89
CA VAL A 186 -20.58 50.10 18.10
C VAL A 186 -20.46 48.97 19.12
N SER A 187 -20.48 47.71 18.66
CA SER A 187 -20.35 46.55 19.54
C SER A 187 -18.96 46.42 20.17
N ALA A 188 -17.94 47.08 19.61
CA ALA A 188 -16.58 47.10 20.10
C ALA A 188 -16.29 48.23 21.12
N GLU A 189 -17.24 49.15 21.36
CA GLU A 189 -17.06 50.25 22.30
C GLU A 189 -16.93 49.73 23.76
N PRO A 190 -15.85 50.06 24.48
CA PRO A 190 -15.55 49.48 25.80
C PRO A 190 -16.44 50.03 26.93
N ASP A 191 -17.09 51.18 26.72
CA ASP A 191 -17.83 51.89 27.76
C ASP A 191 -19.19 51.24 28.09
N LYS A 192 -19.64 50.25 27.31
CA LYS A 192 -20.98 49.65 27.45
C LYS A 192 -20.95 48.13 27.48
N ASP A 193 -21.55 47.54 28.53
CA ASP A 193 -21.76 46.10 28.60
C ASP A 193 -22.96 45.69 27.72
N TRP A 194 -22.64 45.40 26.46
CA TRP A 194 -23.58 44.95 25.44
C TRP A 194 -24.28 43.64 25.80
N PHE A 195 -23.63 42.75 26.54
CA PHE A 195 -24.21 41.46 26.93
C PHE A 195 -25.32 41.65 27.96
N GLN A 196 -25.11 42.50 28.96
CA GLN A 196 -26.16 42.81 29.94
C GLN A 196 -27.31 43.58 29.30
N THR A 197 -26.99 44.50 28.39
CA THR A 197 -27.99 45.27 27.62
C THR A 197 -28.91 44.34 26.83
N TRP A 198 -28.33 43.33 26.15
CA TRP A 198 -29.10 42.31 25.43
C TRP A 198 -30.02 41.52 26.36
N ARG A 199 -29.54 41.02 27.50
CA ARG A 199 -30.36 40.22 28.43
C ARG A 199 -31.53 40.98 29.04
N GLN A 200 -31.41 42.30 29.17
CA GLN A 200 -32.46 43.16 29.69
C GLN A 200 -33.44 43.64 28.59
N SER A 201 -33.13 43.37 27.32
CA SER A 201 -33.94 43.82 26.19
C SER A 201 -35.25 43.01 26.05
N PRO A 202 -36.33 43.64 25.57
CA PRO A 202 -37.56 42.91 25.24
C PRO A 202 -37.36 41.90 24.10
N GLU A 203 -36.42 42.16 23.19
CA GLU A 203 -36.05 41.27 22.08
C GLU A 203 -35.52 39.91 22.60
N TYR A 204 -34.68 39.93 23.64
CA TYR A 204 -34.19 38.71 24.30
C TYR A 204 -35.34 37.91 24.93
N GLY A 205 -36.28 38.57 25.61
CA GLY A 205 -37.47 37.92 26.16
C GLY A 205 -38.29 37.20 25.09
N SER A 206 -38.56 37.88 23.97
CA SER A 206 -39.31 37.30 22.85
C SER A 206 -38.62 36.09 22.20
N THR A 207 -37.29 36.15 22.07
CA THR A 207 -36.46 35.05 21.56
C THR A 207 -36.51 33.85 22.49
N GLN A 208 -36.41 34.08 23.80
CA GLN A 208 -36.42 33.01 24.78
C GLN A 208 -37.79 32.31 24.87
N GLU A 209 -38.88 33.06 24.71
CA GLU A 209 -40.22 32.48 24.57
C GLU A 209 -40.37 31.63 23.31
N GLN A 210 -39.85 32.09 22.16
CA GLN A 210 -39.85 31.30 20.92
C GLN A 210 -39.02 30.02 21.07
N LEU A 211 -37.84 30.10 21.68
CA LEU A 211 -36.98 28.95 21.94
C LEU A 211 -37.67 27.92 22.84
N GLN A 212 -38.32 28.37 23.93
CA GLN A 212 -39.08 27.47 24.80
C GLN A 212 -40.23 26.78 24.08
N LYS A 213 -40.96 27.50 23.21
CA LYS A 213 -42.02 26.91 22.37
C LYS A 213 -41.45 25.84 21.43
N MET A 214 -40.31 26.09 20.80
CA MET A 214 -39.66 25.12 19.92
C MET A 214 -39.18 23.87 20.66
N LEU A 215 -38.58 24.04 21.84
CA LEU A 215 -38.10 22.93 22.67
C LEU A 215 -39.25 22.00 23.11
N GLN A 216 -40.39 22.56 23.50
CA GLN A 216 -41.57 21.77 23.88
C GLN A 216 -42.13 20.94 22.73
N VAL A 217 -42.10 21.46 21.50
CA VAL A 217 -42.55 20.71 20.31
C VAL A 217 -41.59 19.56 19.96
N GLN A 218 -40.31 19.72 20.25
CA GLN A 218 -39.28 18.73 19.92
C GLN A 218 -39.28 17.52 20.87
N GLU A 219 -39.52 17.72 22.17
CA GLU A 219 -39.65 16.62 23.15
C GLU A 219 -40.76 15.63 22.77
N VAL A 220 -41.85 16.12 22.17
CA VAL A 220 -42.96 15.26 21.70
C VAL A 220 -42.54 14.43 20.47
N LYS A 221 -41.68 14.95 19.61
CA LYS A 221 -41.26 14.31 18.34
C LYS A 221 -40.21 13.21 18.55
N ASP A 222 -39.24 13.43 19.43
CA ASP A 222 -38.14 12.49 19.70
C ASP A 222 -38.61 11.17 20.35
N SER A 223 -39.80 11.17 20.97
CA SER A 223 -40.44 9.95 21.51
C SER A 223 -40.88 8.92 20.45
N SER A 224 -40.88 9.31 19.16
CA SER A 224 -41.46 8.50 18.06
C SER A 224 -40.46 7.99 17.01
N SER A 225 -39.21 8.45 16.99
CA SER A 225 -38.24 8.12 15.93
C SER A 225 -37.05 7.29 16.44
N SER A 226 -37.21 5.97 16.43
CA SER A 226 -36.13 5.00 16.66
C SER A 226 -35.54 4.51 15.32
N GLU A 227 -34.99 5.42 14.51
CA GLU A 227 -34.34 5.04 13.23
C GLU A 227 -32.81 5.20 13.25
N SER A 228 -32.16 4.05 13.45
CA SER A 228 -30.79 3.62 13.10
C SER A 228 -29.59 4.51 13.51
N ASP A 229 -29.03 4.18 14.68
CA ASP A 229 -27.71 4.55 15.22
C ASP A 229 -26.49 4.08 14.39
N ARG A 230 -26.60 4.00 13.06
CA ARG A 230 -25.45 3.66 12.22
C ARG A 230 -24.57 4.89 11.99
N THR A 231 -23.31 4.80 12.42
CA THR A 231 -22.27 5.84 12.26
C THR A 231 -22.03 6.23 10.79
N TYR A 232 -22.16 5.27 9.86
CA TYR A 232 -21.99 5.48 8.41
C TYR A 232 -23.26 5.07 7.64
N ALA A 233 -23.56 5.79 6.56
CA ALA A 233 -24.78 5.57 5.76
C ALA A 233 -24.66 4.38 4.79
N ALA A 234 -23.52 4.26 4.09
CA ALA A 234 -23.25 3.15 3.18
C ALA A 234 -22.70 1.91 3.92
N SER A 235 -22.95 0.71 3.37
CA SER A 235 -22.32 -0.53 3.87
C SER A 235 -20.79 -0.54 3.65
N TYR A 236 -20.05 -1.26 4.48
CA TYR A 236 -18.58 -1.33 4.40
C TYR A 236 -18.06 -1.74 3.01
N LEU A 237 -18.69 -2.74 2.37
CA LEU A 237 -18.28 -3.21 1.03
C LEU A 237 -18.55 -2.15 -0.05
N ASN A 238 -19.68 -1.45 0.03
CA ASN A 238 -19.97 -0.36 -0.90
C ASN A 238 -19.00 0.80 -0.73
N GLN A 239 -18.66 1.14 0.52
CA GLN A 239 -17.63 2.15 0.80
C GLN A 239 -16.29 1.73 0.19
N LEU A 240 -15.86 0.47 0.40
CA LEU A 240 -14.62 -0.05 -0.16
C LEU A 240 -14.61 0.00 -1.70
N ARG A 241 -15.69 -0.44 -2.35
CA ARG A 241 -15.81 -0.42 -3.82
C ARG A 241 -15.67 0.99 -4.38
N VAL A 242 -16.46 1.93 -3.85
CA VAL A 242 -16.51 3.31 -4.36
C VAL A 242 -15.19 4.04 -4.12
N VAL A 243 -14.62 3.92 -2.92
CA VAL A 243 -13.34 4.59 -2.58
C VAL A 243 -12.17 3.98 -3.36
N THR A 244 -12.16 2.65 -3.56
CA THR A 244 -11.13 1.99 -4.37
C THR A 244 -11.24 2.39 -5.84
N GLN A 245 -12.44 2.44 -6.40
CA GLN A 245 -12.65 2.92 -7.78
C GLN A 245 -12.15 4.37 -7.93
N ARG A 246 -12.47 5.25 -6.96
CA ARG A 246 -11.93 6.62 -6.92
C ARG A 246 -10.40 6.63 -6.91
N ALA A 247 -9.77 5.80 -6.08
CA ALA A 247 -8.32 5.72 -5.98
C ALA A 247 -7.69 5.31 -7.33
N PHE A 248 -8.25 4.31 -8.02
CA PHE A 248 -7.79 3.90 -9.35
C PHE A 248 -7.91 5.02 -10.40
N THR A 249 -9.07 5.70 -10.46
CA THR A 249 -9.26 6.83 -11.38
C THR A 249 -8.25 7.93 -11.10
N ASN A 250 -7.98 8.21 -9.82
CA ASN A 250 -7.01 9.21 -9.41
C ASN A 250 -5.59 8.85 -9.86
N TYR A 251 -5.15 7.61 -9.64
CA TYR A 251 -3.81 7.17 -10.06
C TYR A 251 -3.66 7.16 -11.57
N TRP A 252 -4.70 6.75 -12.29
CA TRP A 252 -4.70 6.77 -13.76
C TRP A 252 -4.58 8.18 -14.34
N ARG A 253 -5.22 9.18 -13.71
CA ARG A 253 -5.17 10.59 -14.13
C ARG A 253 -3.92 11.33 -13.69
N ASP A 254 -3.25 10.87 -12.64
CA ASP A 254 -1.99 11.42 -12.15
C ASP A 254 -0.82 10.78 -12.91
N SER A 255 -0.63 11.22 -14.15
CA SER A 255 0.40 10.68 -15.04
C SER A 255 1.80 10.90 -14.49
N ASP A 256 2.05 12.01 -13.79
CA ASP A 256 3.38 12.36 -13.30
C ASP A 256 3.86 11.35 -12.26
N TYR A 257 2.98 10.94 -11.35
CA TYR A 257 3.28 9.91 -10.37
C TYR A 257 3.54 8.55 -11.02
N VAL A 258 2.62 8.06 -11.85
CA VAL A 258 2.72 6.72 -12.47
C VAL A 258 3.91 6.65 -13.43
N LEU A 259 4.09 7.68 -14.27
CA LEU A 259 5.20 7.75 -15.21
C LEU A 259 6.54 7.88 -14.48
N GLY A 260 6.62 8.71 -13.43
CA GLY A 260 7.82 8.83 -12.60
C GLY A 260 8.23 7.51 -11.96
N LYS A 261 7.26 6.72 -11.49
CA LYS A 261 7.50 5.38 -10.93
C LYS A 261 7.99 4.38 -11.97
N ILE A 262 7.40 4.39 -13.17
CA ILE A 262 7.83 3.53 -14.29
C ILE A 262 9.23 3.92 -14.76
N GLN A 263 9.49 5.21 -14.97
CA GLN A 263 10.79 5.74 -15.37
C GLN A 263 11.88 5.35 -14.37
N LEU A 264 11.60 5.46 -13.07
CA LEU A 264 12.55 5.08 -12.04
C LEU A 264 12.92 3.58 -12.13
N ASN A 265 11.93 2.70 -12.30
CA ASN A 265 12.19 1.26 -12.47
C ASN A 265 12.97 0.95 -13.75
N ILE A 266 12.68 1.64 -14.86
CA ILE A 266 13.44 1.51 -16.12
C ILE A 266 14.90 1.89 -15.91
N TRP A 267 15.15 3.09 -15.36
CA TRP A 267 16.51 3.59 -15.18
C TRP A 267 17.31 2.77 -14.18
N MET A 268 16.71 2.37 -13.06
CA MET A 268 17.35 1.50 -12.08
C MET A 268 17.63 0.10 -12.65
N GLY A 269 16.69 -0.46 -13.42
CA GLY A 269 16.86 -1.76 -14.07
C GLY A 269 17.97 -1.74 -15.11
N LEU A 270 18.00 -0.71 -15.97
CA LEU A 270 19.07 -0.49 -16.95
C LEU A 270 20.42 -0.25 -16.28
N MET A 271 20.47 0.59 -15.24
CA MET A 271 21.71 0.87 -14.52
C MET A 271 22.29 -0.41 -13.92
N ASN A 272 21.46 -1.22 -13.24
CA ASN A 272 21.93 -2.48 -12.68
C ASN A 272 22.32 -3.48 -13.78
N GLY A 273 21.44 -3.69 -14.77
CA GLY A 273 21.64 -4.63 -15.87
C GLY A 273 22.87 -4.33 -16.73
N LEU A 274 23.12 -3.06 -17.08
CA LEU A 274 24.26 -2.65 -17.89
C LEU A 274 25.57 -2.65 -17.11
N THR A 275 25.54 -2.36 -15.80
CA THR A 275 26.76 -2.39 -14.96
C THR A 275 27.32 -3.80 -14.85
N PHE A 276 26.44 -4.80 -14.80
CA PHE A 276 26.80 -6.21 -14.69
C PHE A 276 26.46 -6.98 -15.97
N LEU A 277 26.64 -6.37 -17.14
CA LEU A 277 26.25 -6.95 -18.42
C LEU A 277 26.96 -8.30 -18.66
N GLN A 278 26.17 -9.37 -18.82
CA GLN A 278 26.60 -10.72 -19.17
C GLN A 278 27.84 -11.21 -18.39
N LEU A 279 27.66 -11.43 -17.09
CA LEU A 279 28.74 -11.90 -16.22
C LEU A 279 29.24 -13.31 -16.63
N SER A 280 30.56 -13.48 -16.62
CA SER A 280 31.23 -14.77 -16.85
C SER A 280 31.03 -15.75 -15.69
N ASN A 281 31.37 -17.03 -15.93
CA ASN A 281 31.29 -18.10 -14.92
C ASN A 281 32.60 -18.24 -14.13
N ASP A 282 33.21 -17.13 -13.77
CA ASP A 282 34.43 -17.02 -12.97
C ASP A 282 34.13 -16.47 -11.57
N LEU A 283 35.14 -16.43 -10.70
CA LEU A 283 34.94 -15.99 -9.31
C LEU A 283 34.56 -14.50 -9.23
N THR A 284 35.05 -13.68 -10.15
CA THR A 284 34.66 -12.28 -10.30
C THR A 284 33.21 -12.15 -10.75
N GLY A 285 32.76 -12.95 -11.72
CA GLY A 285 31.37 -13.01 -12.16
C GLY A 285 30.41 -13.49 -11.07
N ALA A 286 30.80 -14.51 -10.30
CA ALA A 286 30.09 -14.99 -9.11
C ALA A 286 29.86 -13.86 -8.08
N ARG A 287 30.92 -13.10 -7.75
CA ARG A 287 30.83 -11.92 -6.89
C ARG A 287 29.93 -10.83 -7.48
N GLY A 288 30.04 -10.57 -8.78
CA GLY A 288 29.20 -9.62 -9.51
C GLY A 288 27.71 -9.96 -9.46
N ARG A 289 27.35 -11.25 -9.60
CA ARG A 289 25.95 -11.73 -9.54
C ARG A 289 25.32 -11.45 -8.19
N MET A 290 26.01 -11.74 -7.10
CA MET A 290 25.53 -11.44 -5.74
C MET A 290 25.43 -9.93 -5.48
N PHE A 291 26.42 -9.17 -5.93
CA PHE A 291 26.40 -7.72 -5.75
C PHE A 291 25.29 -7.05 -6.56
N SER A 292 24.99 -7.55 -7.77
CA SER A 292 23.86 -7.07 -8.57
C SER A 292 22.50 -7.32 -7.90
N ILE A 293 22.32 -8.46 -7.22
CA ILE A 293 21.12 -8.73 -6.38
C ILE A 293 21.02 -7.70 -5.25
N PHE A 294 22.12 -7.42 -4.57
CA PHE A 294 22.17 -6.39 -3.51
C PHE A 294 21.84 -4.99 -4.06
N VAL A 295 22.35 -4.61 -5.24
CA VAL A 295 22.01 -3.35 -5.91
C VAL A 295 20.51 -3.28 -6.22
N GLY A 296 19.86 -4.41 -6.53
CA GLY A 296 18.41 -4.47 -6.69
C GLY A 296 17.64 -4.08 -5.44
N VAL A 297 18.15 -4.38 -4.25
CA VAL A 297 17.55 -3.98 -2.96
C VAL A 297 17.63 -2.47 -2.73
N ILE A 298 18.53 -1.75 -3.40
CA ILE A 298 18.65 -0.28 -3.30
C ILE A 298 17.51 0.44 -4.02
N THR A 299 16.74 -0.24 -4.87
CA THR A 299 15.53 0.35 -5.49
C THR A 299 14.47 0.72 -4.46
N GLY A 300 14.39 -0.03 -3.37
CA GLY A 300 13.43 0.13 -2.28
C GLY A 300 13.38 1.53 -1.68
N PRO A 301 14.46 2.06 -1.08
CA PRO A 301 14.45 3.41 -0.51
C PRO A 301 14.06 4.49 -1.51
N VAL A 302 14.53 4.39 -2.77
CA VAL A 302 14.22 5.40 -3.80
C VAL A 302 12.75 5.37 -4.19
N LEU A 303 12.15 4.19 -4.30
CA LEU A 303 10.71 4.02 -4.54
C LEU A 303 9.88 4.49 -3.34
N SER A 304 10.32 4.23 -2.10
CA SER A 304 9.63 4.73 -0.89
C SER A 304 9.50 6.26 -0.89
N LEU A 305 10.54 6.98 -1.32
CA LEU A 305 10.54 8.45 -1.39
C LEU A 305 9.47 9.00 -2.36
N GLN A 306 9.05 8.25 -3.38
CA GLN A 306 7.96 8.65 -4.28
C GLN A 306 6.56 8.32 -3.72
N ILE A 307 6.42 7.18 -3.03
CA ILE A 307 5.12 6.69 -2.52
C ILE A 307 4.66 7.53 -1.31
N GLU A 308 5.58 7.93 -0.44
CA GLU A 308 5.27 8.62 0.82
C GLU A 308 4.52 9.95 0.68
N PRO A 309 4.98 10.92 -0.14
CA PRO A 309 4.29 12.21 -0.29
C PRO A 309 2.85 12.02 -0.79
N ARG A 310 2.67 11.02 -1.68
CA ARG A 310 1.36 10.72 -2.25
C ARG A 310 0.39 10.18 -1.21
N PHE A 311 0.85 9.24 -0.37
CA PHE A 311 0.03 8.70 0.72
C PHE A 311 -0.34 9.79 1.74
N ILE A 312 0.62 10.64 2.13
CA ILE A 312 0.40 11.74 3.09
C ILE A 312 -0.63 12.74 2.56
N LEU A 313 -0.55 13.12 1.28
CA LEU A 313 -1.53 14.02 0.66
C LEU A 313 -2.97 13.46 0.77
N LEU A 314 -3.16 12.18 0.46
CA LEU A 314 -4.48 11.54 0.53
C LEU A 314 -4.96 11.39 1.98
N ARG A 315 -4.05 11.09 2.91
CA ARG A 315 -4.34 11.00 4.35
C ARG A 315 -4.81 12.35 4.89
N ASP A 316 -4.11 13.43 4.56
CA ASP A 316 -4.42 14.77 5.07
C ASP A 316 -5.78 15.24 4.54
N GLN A 317 -6.11 14.95 3.27
CA GLN A 317 -7.46 15.15 2.73
C GLN A 317 -8.52 14.34 3.48
N PHE A 318 -8.26 13.07 3.77
CA PHE A 318 -9.19 12.21 4.50
C PHE A 318 -9.44 12.75 5.92
N LEU A 319 -8.38 13.09 6.65
CA LEU A 319 -8.46 13.58 8.03
C LEU A 319 -9.17 14.92 8.12
N ALA A 320 -8.84 15.87 7.23
CA ALA A 320 -9.34 17.24 7.29
C ALA A 320 -10.82 17.38 6.90
N ARG A 321 -11.41 16.41 6.19
CA ARG A 321 -12.76 16.55 5.65
C ARG A 321 -13.59 15.28 5.74
N GLU A 322 -13.09 14.19 5.17
CA GLU A 322 -13.89 12.98 4.94
C GLU A 322 -14.17 12.22 6.24
N ASN A 323 -13.24 12.25 7.19
CA ASN A 323 -13.39 11.67 8.52
C ASN A 323 -14.36 12.49 9.39
N GLU A 324 -14.25 13.82 9.40
CA GLU A 324 -15.13 14.71 10.17
C GLU A 324 -16.58 14.63 9.68
N SER A 325 -16.76 14.58 8.36
CA SER A 325 -18.07 14.42 7.70
C SER A 325 -18.61 12.98 7.75
N ARG A 326 -17.88 12.05 8.36
CA ARG A 326 -18.23 10.61 8.48
C ARG A 326 -18.62 9.99 7.13
N VAL A 327 -17.85 10.29 6.08
CA VAL A 327 -18.10 9.78 4.73
C VAL A 327 -17.88 8.26 4.67
N TYR A 328 -16.75 7.78 5.21
CA TYR A 328 -16.41 6.37 5.28
C TYR A 328 -15.40 6.07 6.42
N HIS A 329 -15.19 4.80 6.74
CA HIS A 329 -14.30 4.39 7.84
C HIS A 329 -12.80 4.46 7.48
N TRP A 330 -11.94 4.82 8.43
CA TRP A 330 -10.49 5.00 8.18
C TRP A 330 -9.81 3.76 7.57
N SER A 331 -10.25 2.55 7.94
CA SER A 331 -9.69 1.31 7.37
C SER A 331 -9.92 1.19 5.87
N ILE A 332 -11.01 1.76 5.34
CA ILE A 332 -11.31 1.75 3.91
C ILE A 332 -10.35 2.67 3.16
N PHE A 333 -9.99 3.82 3.75
CA PHE A 333 -8.91 4.66 3.20
C PHE A 333 -7.63 3.84 3.08
N THR A 334 -7.16 3.23 4.18
CA THR A 334 -5.91 2.47 4.20
C THR A 334 -5.91 1.30 3.22
N ILE A 335 -6.99 0.50 3.19
CA ILE A 335 -7.10 -0.64 2.27
C ILE A 335 -7.14 -0.16 0.81
N SER A 336 -7.91 0.88 0.50
CA SER A 336 -7.99 1.41 -0.87
C SER A 336 -6.64 1.97 -1.35
N ALA A 337 -5.88 2.62 -0.46
CA ALA A 337 -4.55 3.14 -0.74
C ALA A 337 -3.53 2.01 -0.97
N LEU A 338 -3.65 0.88 -0.28
CA LEU A 338 -2.82 -0.30 -0.55
C LEU A 338 -3.19 -0.98 -1.86
N LEU A 339 -4.50 -1.20 -2.10
CA LEU A 339 -4.99 -1.90 -3.29
C LEU A 339 -4.66 -1.18 -4.59
N VAL A 340 -4.73 0.15 -4.61
CA VAL A 340 -4.40 0.93 -5.81
C VAL A 340 -2.91 0.84 -6.17
N GLU A 341 -2.03 0.69 -5.19
CA GLU A 341 -0.58 0.58 -5.43
C GLU A 341 -0.17 -0.74 -6.06
N ILE A 342 -0.92 -1.82 -5.83
CA ILE A 342 -0.53 -3.18 -6.26
C ILE A 342 -0.29 -3.24 -7.79
N PRO A 343 -1.23 -2.87 -8.68
CA PRO A 343 -1.02 -3.06 -10.12
C PRO A 343 0.13 -2.23 -10.69
N PHE A 344 0.32 -1.00 -10.21
CA PHE A 344 1.41 -0.14 -10.67
C PHE A 344 2.77 -0.58 -10.12
N THR A 345 2.79 -1.12 -8.90
CA THR A 345 3.99 -1.69 -8.30
C THR A 345 4.41 -2.97 -9.03
N LEU A 346 3.45 -3.85 -9.34
CA LEU A 346 3.72 -5.08 -10.09
C LEU A 346 4.18 -4.78 -11.53
N LEU A 347 3.58 -3.78 -12.18
CA LEU A 347 4.02 -3.36 -13.51
C LEU A 347 5.46 -2.80 -13.49
N GLY A 348 5.78 -1.95 -12.51
CA GLY A 348 7.15 -1.45 -12.31
C GLY A 348 8.13 -2.57 -11.97
N GLY A 349 7.70 -3.51 -11.14
CA GLY A 349 8.44 -4.70 -10.74
C GLY A 349 8.84 -5.55 -11.93
N LEU A 350 7.87 -5.86 -12.78
CA LEU A 350 8.05 -6.61 -14.03
C LEU A 350 9.05 -5.92 -14.97
N ILE A 351 8.91 -4.60 -15.16
CA ILE A 351 9.80 -3.83 -16.04
C ILE A 351 11.23 -3.86 -15.53
N TYR A 352 11.43 -3.61 -14.23
CA TYR A 352 12.75 -3.71 -13.62
C TYR A 352 13.34 -5.11 -13.80
N TRP A 353 12.56 -6.15 -13.46
CA TRP A 353 13.01 -7.54 -13.51
C TRP A 353 13.42 -7.95 -14.94
N LEU A 354 12.63 -7.59 -15.96
CA LEU A 354 12.96 -7.88 -17.35
C LEU A 354 14.29 -7.25 -17.79
N LEU A 355 14.53 -6.00 -17.40
CA LEU A 355 15.75 -5.27 -17.75
C LEU A 355 16.96 -5.77 -16.97
N TRP A 356 16.78 -6.10 -15.70
CA TRP A 356 17.86 -6.56 -14.84
C TRP A 356 18.23 -8.02 -15.11
N TYR A 357 17.27 -8.94 -15.04
CA TYR A 357 17.54 -10.38 -14.98
C TYR A 357 18.25 -10.91 -16.23
N TYR A 358 17.76 -10.52 -17.41
CA TYR A 358 18.32 -10.99 -18.68
C TYR A 358 19.60 -10.27 -19.10
N MET A 359 19.77 -8.99 -18.75
CA MET A 359 21.01 -8.25 -19.08
C MET A 359 22.19 -8.76 -18.27
N VAL A 360 21.99 -9.09 -16.99
CA VAL A 360 23.06 -9.62 -16.14
C VAL A 360 23.51 -11.02 -16.59
N GLY A 361 22.62 -11.79 -17.22
CA GLY A 361 22.90 -13.14 -17.70
C GLY A 361 22.74 -14.20 -16.61
N TYR A 362 21.66 -14.10 -15.81
CA TYR A 362 21.25 -15.19 -14.93
C TYR A 362 20.71 -16.40 -15.73
N LEU A 363 20.58 -17.55 -15.07
CA LEU A 363 20.10 -18.79 -15.67
C LEU A 363 18.68 -18.64 -16.23
N THR A 364 18.49 -18.86 -17.53
CA THR A 364 17.21 -18.62 -18.23
C THR A 364 16.16 -19.72 -18.08
N ILE A 365 16.45 -20.76 -17.28
CA ILE A 365 15.52 -21.88 -17.04
C ILE A 365 14.24 -21.34 -16.39
N SER A 366 13.08 -21.71 -16.93
CA SER A 366 11.79 -21.12 -16.55
C SER A 366 11.47 -21.22 -15.05
N THR A 367 11.89 -22.31 -14.38
CA THR A 367 11.72 -22.48 -12.93
C THR A 367 12.54 -21.47 -12.12
N ARG A 368 13.79 -21.23 -12.54
CA ARG A 368 14.73 -20.29 -11.90
C ARG A 368 14.33 -18.85 -12.15
N ALA A 369 13.97 -18.53 -13.39
CA ALA A 369 13.49 -17.21 -13.79
C ALA A 369 12.16 -16.86 -13.12
N GLY A 370 11.21 -17.80 -13.09
CA GLY A 370 9.91 -17.62 -12.43
C GLY A 370 10.03 -17.39 -10.92
N TYR A 371 10.90 -18.14 -10.24
CA TYR A 371 11.17 -17.92 -8.82
C TYR A 371 11.77 -16.53 -8.55
N ALA A 372 12.80 -16.13 -9.31
CA ALA A 372 13.41 -14.82 -9.18
C ALA A 372 12.43 -13.67 -9.45
N PHE A 373 11.54 -13.84 -10.44
CA PHE A 373 10.46 -12.90 -10.74
C PHE A 373 9.50 -12.75 -9.55
N LEU A 374 8.95 -13.85 -9.04
CA LEU A 374 8.01 -13.82 -7.92
C LEU A 374 8.63 -13.22 -6.66
N MET A 375 9.89 -13.56 -6.36
CA MET A 375 10.61 -12.97 -5.23
C MET A 375 10.79 -11.46 -5.39
N TYR A 376 11.09 -10.98 -6.60
CA TYR A 376 11.20 -9.54 -6.89
C TYR A 376 9.85 -8.82 -6.80
N GLU A 377 8.76 -9.44 -7.22
CA GLU A 377 7.41 -8.89 -7.07
C GLU A 377 7.00 -8.79 -5.59
N LEU A 378 7.27 -9.83 -4.79
CA LEU A 378 7.05 -9.80 -3.35
C LEU A 378 7.87 -8.70 -2.67
N TYR A 379 9.12 -8.52 -3.08
CA TYR A 379 9.95 -7.42 -2.61
C TYR A 379 9.36 -6.05 -3.01
N SER A 380 8.88 -5.89 -4.23
CA SER A 380 8.26 -4.64 -4.69
C SER A 380 7.01 -4.29 -3.89
N LEU A 381 6.16 -5.28 -3.58
CA LEU A 381 5.01 -5.11 -2.69
C LEU A 381 5.44 -4.76 -1.25
N PHE A 382 6.49 -5.40 -0.75
CA PHE A 382 7.07 -5.08 0.55
C PHE A 382 7.52 -3.61 0.61
N VAL A 383 8.25 -3.13 -0.40
CA VAL A 383 8.68 -1.72 -0.52
C VAL A 383 7.50 -0.76 -0.45
N ALA A 384 6.43 -1.03 -1.22
CA ALA A 384 5.25 -0.19 -1.23
C ALA A 384 4.52 -0.17 0.13
N SER A 385 4.36 -1.35 0.75
CA SER A 385 3.72 -1.46 2.07
C SER A 385 4.53 -0.79 3.18
N LEU A 386 5.85 -0.91 3.16
CA LEU A 386 6.74 -0.27 4.11
C LEU A 386 6.70 1.26 3.97
N ALA A 387 6.69 1.79 2.74
CA ALA A 387 6.58 3.22 2.48
C ALA A 387 5.24 3.80 2.98
N GLN A 388 4.13 3.07 2.81
CA GLN A 388 2.84 3.49 3.34
C GLN A 388 2.79 3.41 4.87
N LEU A 389 3.44 2.41 5.48
CA LEU A 389 3.57 2.31 6.92
C LEU A 389 4.33 3.50 7.50
N THR A 390 5.50 3.86 6.95
CA THR A 390 6.28 5.02 7.40
C THR A 390 5.49 6.31 7.18
N ALA A 391 4.87 6.50 6.03
CA ALA A 391 3.98 7.63 5.75
C ALA A 391 2.82 7.75 6.74
N SER A 392 2.29 6.63 7.25
CA SER A 392 1.19 6.64 8.22
C SER A 392 1.62 7.05 9.63
N LEU A 393 2.88 6.80 10.01
CA LEU A 393 3.41 7.06 11.36
C LEU A 393 3.82 8.52 11.58
N PHE A 394 4.26 9.22 10.52
CA PHE A 394 4.81 10.57 10.63
C PHE A 394 3.87 11.64 10.07
N PRO A 395 3.74 12.80 10.74
CA PRO A 395 2.77 13.82 10.33
C PRO A 395 3.20 14.57 9.06
N THR A 396 4.50 14.73 8.80
CA THR A 396 5.01 15.50 7.66
C THR A 396 5.82 14.61 6.71
N VAL A 397 5.85 14.99 5.44
CA VAL A 397 6.63 14.30 4.40
C VAL A 397 8.12 14.24 4.77
N LEU A 398 8.69 15.36 5.24
CA LEU A 398 10.10 15.42 5.62
C LEU A 398 10.43 14.46 6.77
N ALA A 399 9.56 14.39 7.81
CA ALA A 399 9.78 13.48 8.93
C ALA A 399 9.67 12.01 8.50
N ALA A 400 8.71 11.69 7.62
CA ALA A 400 8.55 10.35 7.05
C ALA A 400 9.82 9.92 6.28
N GLN A 401 10.31 10.78 5.38
CA GLN A 401 11.49 10.46 4.55
C GLN A 401 12.77 10.27 5.38
N VAL A 402 12.98 11.09 6.42
CA VAL A 402 14.12 10.93 7.34
C VAL A 402 14.04 9.58 8.08
N ALA A 403 12.86 9.22 8.57
CA ALA A 403 12.64 7.94 9.24
C ALA A 403 12.82 6.76 8.29
N THR A 404 12.32 6.86 7.07
CA THR A 404 12.50 5.87 5.99
C THR A 404 13.96 5.67 5.66
N GLY A 405 14.77 6.73 5.60
CA GLY A 405 16.22 6.62 5.44
C GLY A 405 16.87 5.81 6.57
N PHE A 406 16.47 6.05 7.82
CA PHE A 406 16.96 5.28 8.96
C PHE A 406 16.50 3.81 8.93
N ILE A 407 15.23 3.55 8.60
CA ILE A 407 14.70 2.18 8.51
C ILE A 407 15.45 1.41 7.41
N TRP A 408 15.55 1.97 6.21
CA TRP A 408 16.28 1.33 5.10
C TRP A 408 17.76 1.16 5.41
N LEU A 409 18.41 2.07 6.13
CA LEU A 409 19.78 1.89 6.62
C LEU A 409 19.90 0.61 7.46
N VAL A 410 19.00 0.41 8.42
CA VAL A 410 19.03 -0.79 9.28
C VAL A 410 18.74 -2.05 8.46
N VAL A 411 17.65 -2.07 7.68
CA VAL A 411 17.28 -3.29 6.93
C VAL A 411 18.33 -3.64 5.85
N ASN A 412 18.94 -2.65 5.19
CA ASN A 412 20.02 -2.88 4.22
C ASN A 412 21.34 -3.31 4.86
N THR A 413 21.64 -2.86 6.08
CA THR A 413 22.85 -3.30 6.80
C THR A 413 22.78 -4.78 7.12
N PHE A 414 21.60 -5.27 7.50
CA PHE A 414 21.36 -6.66 7.91
C PHE A 414 20.63 -7.47 6.83
N ASN A 415 21.13 -7.42 5.60
CA ASN A 415 20.59 -8.20 4.48
C ASN A 415 21.52 -9.34 4.01
N GLY A 416 22.71 -9.51 4.62
CA GLY A 416 23.64 -10.62 4.36
C GLY A 416 24.94 -10.19 3.67
N PRO A 417 24.94 -9.78 2.38
CA PRO A 417 26.16 -9.52 1.63
C PRO A 417 27.11 -8.46 2.22
N LEU A 418 26.58 -7.42 2.86
CA LEU A 418 27.41 -6.39 3.50
C LEU A 418 27.94 -6.80 4.87
N SER A 419 27.16 -7.59 5.60
CA SER A 419 27.46 -8.02 6.96
C SER A 419 26.95 -9.45 7.11
N PRO A 420 27.80 -10.47 6.91
CA PRO A 420 27.37 -11.85 7.09
C PRO A 420 27.24 -12.17 8.60
N PRO A 421 26.36 -13.12 8.98
CA PRO A 421 26.10 -13.49 10.38
C PRO A 421 27.35 -13.80 11.25
N PRO A 422 28.42 -14.44 10.74
CA PRO A 422 29.62 -14.75 11.53
C PRO A 422 30.38 -13.48 11.94
N LEU A 423 30.47 -12.50 11.04
CA LEU A 423 31.17 -11.22 11.25
C LEU A 423 30.33 -10.23 12.08
N THR A 424 29.02 -10.49 12.20
CA THR A 424 28.11 -9.64 12.95
C THR A 424 28.22 -9.90 14.46
N PRO A 425 28.33 -8.84 15.31
CA PRO A 425 28.32 -9.00 16.76
C PRO A 425 27.10 -9.78 17.24
N ARG A 426 27.29 -10.67 18.24
CA ARG A 426 26.26 -11.62 18.71
C ARG A 426 24.91 -10.95 19.04
N GLY A 427 24.92 -9.76 19.62
CA GLY A 427 23.71 -9.02 19.99
C GLY A 427 22.84 -8.56 18.82
N TRP A 428 23.36 -8.48 17.60
CA TRP A 428 22.62 -8.04 16.40
C TRP A 428 22.15 -9.19 15.50
N ARG A 429 22.56 -10.43 15.78
CA ARG A 429 22.26 -11.59 14.93
C ARG A 429 20.77 -11.95 14.84
N TRP A 430 19.96 -11.57 15.83
CA TRP A 430 18.51 -11.81 15.80
C TRP A 430 17.81 -11.04 14.68
N PHE A 431 18.40 -9.94 14.21
CA PHE A 431 17.77 -9.09 13.20
C PHE A 431 17.67 -9.80 11.83
N TYR A 432 18.60 -10.71 11.51
CA TYR A 432 18.52 -11.53 10.29
C TYR A 432 17.24 -12.37 10.24
N ASN A 433 16.70 -12.79 11.38
CA ASN A 433 15.47 -13.57 11.45
C ASN A 433 14.21 -12.73 11.18
N ILE A 434 14.30 -11.41 11.29
CA ILE A 434 13.17 -10.49 11.10
C ILE A 434 13.26 -9.76 9.76
N SER A 435 14.48 -9.55 9.26
CA SER A 435 14.76 -8.82 8.03
C SER A 435 14.21 -9.57 6.80
N PRO A 436 13.16 -9.05 6.13
CA PRO A 436 12.65 -9.68 4.92
C PRO A 436 13.69 -9.64 3.78
N LEU A 437 14.59 -8.65 3.80
CA LEU A 437 15.64 -8.50 2.81
C LEU A 437 16.72 -9.59 2.92
N PHE A 438 16.96 -10.12 4.12
CA PHE A 438 17.87 -11.25 4.28
C PHE A 438 17.33 -12.48 3.54
N TYR A 439 16.07 -12.84 3.76
CA TYR A 439 15.42 -13.96 3.06
C TYR A 439 15.28 -13.72 1.56
N PHE A 440 15.06 -12.46 1.14
CA PHE A 440 15.05 -12.11 -0.27
C PHE A 440 16.40 -12.36 -0.95
N ILE A 441 17.50 -11.88 -0.35
CA ILE A 441 18.84 -12.06 -0.91
C ILE A 441 19.28 -13.52 -0.81
N GLU A 442 19.01 -14.21 0.31
CA GLU A 442 19.31 -15.63 0.46
C GLU A 442 18.59 -16.45 -0.62
N GLY A 443 17.30 -16.17 -0.84
CA GLY A 443 16.50 -16.89 -1.84
C GLY A 443 16.93 -16.63 -3.28
N ILE A 444 17.07 -15.37 -3.70
CA ILE A 444 17.51 -15.08 -5.07
C ILE A 444 18.98 -15.44 -5.27
N GLY A 445 19.83 -15.24 -4.26
CA GLY A 445 21.26 -15.55 -4.29
C GLY A 445 21.51 -17.04 -4.47
N THR A 446 20.90 -17.88 -3.65
CA THR A 446 20.95 -19.35 -3.83
C THR A 446 20.41 -19.74 -5.21
N ASN A 447 19.25 -19.22 -5.62
CA ASN A 447 18.66 -19.53 -6.92
C ASN A 447 19.53 -19.11 -8.12
N ALA A 448 20.28 -18.01 -8.01
CA ALA A 448 21.14 -17.50 -9.06
C ALA A 448 22.48 -18.25 -9.19
N MET A 449 22.92 -18.90 -8.12
CA MET A 449 24.24 -19.52 -8.01
C MET A 449 24.20 -21.05 -7.99
N HIS A 450 23.06 -21.65 -7.66
CA HIS A 450 22.92 -23.09 -7.58
C HIS A 450 23.23 -23.78 -8.90
N ALA A 451 24.03 -24.85 -8.84
CA ALA A 451 24.52 -25.60 -10.00
C ALA A 451 25.32 -24.77 -11.03
N LEU A 452 25.80 -23.58 -10.66
CA LEU A 452 26.71 -22.78 -11.48
C LEU A 452 28.14 -23.31 -11.31
N GLN A 453 28.73 -23.85 -12.37
CA GLN A 453 30.14 -24.25 -12.38
C GLN A 453 31.06 -23.02 -12.42
N ILE A 454 32.01 -22.91 -11.49
CA ILE A 454 32.94 -21.77 -11.39
C ILE A 454 34.30 -22.16 -11.98
N THR A 455 34.67 -21.50 -13.08
CA THR A 455 35.97 -21.66 -13.73
C THR A 455 36.87 -20.47 -13.38
N CYS A 456 37.86 -20.66 -12.51
CA CYS A 456 38.77 -19.59 -12.10
C CYS A 456 39.63 -19.11 -13.27
N ARG A 457 39.88 -17.80 -13.38
CA ARG A 457 40.92 -17.25 -14.25
C ARG A 457 42.30 -17.36 -13.62
N ASP A 458 43.36 -17.30 -14.42
CA ASP A 458 44.76 -17.34 -13.94
C ASP A 458 45.05 -16.33 -12.81
N SER A 459 44.41 -15.15 -12.83
CA SER A 459 44.54 -14.13 -11.79
C SER A 459 43.79 -14.43 -10.48
N GLU A 460 42.88 -15.39 -10.50
CA GLU A 460 42.04 -15.83 -9.37
C GLU A 460 42.58 -17.11 -8.74
N LEU A 461 43.50 -17.80 -9.40
CA LEU A 461 44.16 -19.00 -8.92
C LEU A 461 45.15 -18.64 -7.81
N THR A 462 45.07 -19.40 -6.72
CA THR A 462 46.09 -19.35 -5.66
C THR A 462 47.17 -20.35 -6.00
N THR A 463 48.40 -19.88 -6.16
CA THR A 463 49.54 -20.74 -6.46
C THR A 463 50.31 -21.10 -5.19
N PHE A 464 50.66 -22.38 -5.01
CA PHE A 464 51.54 -22.84 -3.93
C PHE A 464 52.56 -23.85 -4.46
N GLN A 465 53.64 -24.10 -3.69
CA GLN A 465 54.69 -25.04 -4.07
C GLN A 465 54.63 -26.34 -3.26
N THR A 466 54.68 -27.49 -3.94
CA THR A 466 54.76 -28.81 -3.29
C THR A 466 56.19 -29.21 -2.93
N PRO A 467 56.37 -30.02 -1.87
CA PRO A 467 57.63 -30.69 -1.58
C PRO A 467 58.13 -31.55 -2.77
N ALA A 468 59.45 -31.70 -2.89
CA ALA A 468 60.06 -32.44 -4.01
C ALA A 468 59.62 -33.92 -4.00
N GLY A 469 58.98 -34.36 -5.09
CA GLY A 469 58.52 -35.74 -5.27
C GLY A 469 57.02 -35.96 -5.00
N GLU A 470 56.29 -34.94 -4.57
CA GLU A 470 54.84 -35.01 -4.35
C GLU A 470 54.05 -34.28 -5.45
N THR A 471 52.94 -34.90 -5.86
CA THR A 471 51.94 -34.29 -6.75
C THR A 471 51.07 -33.28 -5.99
N CYS A 472 50.47 -32.33 -6.70
CA CYS A 472 49.50 -31.41 -6.12
C CYS A 472 48.38 -32.15 -5.38
N ALA A 473 47.82 -33.20 -5.99
CA ALA A 473 46.76 -34.01 -5.40
C ALA A 473 47.19 -34.70 -4.10
N SER A 474 48.40 -35.29 -4.05
CA SER A 474 48.89 -35.98 -2.86
C SER A 474 49.14 -35.01 -1.68
N TYR A 475 49.65 -33.81 -1.98
CA TYR A 475 49.91 -32.80 -0.97
C TYR A 475 48.62 -32.20 -0.39
N THR A 476 47.61 -31.96 -1.22
CA THR A 476 46.32 -31.39 -0.78
C THR A 476 45.29 -32.42 -0.32
N ALA A 477 45.62 -33.72 -0.32
CA ALA A 477 44.68 -34.77 0.03
C ALA A 477 44.10 -34.61 1.44
N GLU A 478 44.91 -34.15 2.41
CA GLU A 478 44.45 -33.87 3.77
C GLU A 478 43.53 -32.65 3.82
N PHE A 479 43.80 -31.62 3.01
CA PHE A 479 42.97 -30.42 2.90
C PHE A 479 41.59 -30.75 2.33
N PHE A 480 41.52 -31.47 1.20
CA PHE A 480 40.24 -31.90 0.61
C PHE A 480 39.53 -33.01 1.42
N GLY A 481 40.24 -33.66 2.34
CA GLY A 481 39.65 -34.62 3.28
C GLY A 481 38.90 -33.98 4.45
N LEU A 482 39.03 -32.66 4.65
CA LEU A 482 38.25 -31.92 5.65
C LEU A 482 36.82 -31.71 5.16
N ALA A 483 35.82 -31.98 6.02
CA ALA A 483 34.39 -31.91 5.70
C ALA A 483 33.87 -30.54 5.22
N ASN A 484 34.66 -29.47 5.39
CA ASN A 484 34.34 -28.09 4.98
C ASN A 484 35.31 -27.54 3.91
N SER A 485 36.06 -28.41 3.24
CA SER A 485 36.92 -27.97 2.13
C SER A 485 36.07 -27.66 0.90
N THR A 486 36.45 -26.61 0.17
CA THR A 486 35.79 -26.16 -1.06
C THR A 486 36.84 -26.05 -2.16
N GLY A 487 36.40 -25.96 -3.41
CA GLY A 487 37.29 -25.67 -4.53
C GLY A 487 37.86 -26.89 -5.23
N TYR A 488 38.79 -26.64 -6.14
CA TYR A 488 39.43 -27.67 -6.95
C TYR A 488 40.85 -27.27 -7.36
N LEU A 489 41.64 -28.28 -7.73
CA LEU A 489 42.94 -28.11 -8.38
C LEU A 489 42.78 -28.09 -9.90
N VAL A 490 43.46 -27.16 -10.58
CA VAL A 490 43.42 -27.07 -12.04
C VAL A 490 44.14 -28.25 -12.69
N ASP A 491 45.34 -28.57 -12.19
CA ASP A 491 46.09 -29.78 -12.58
C ASP A 491 46.48 -30.60 -11.35
N PRO A 492 45.74 -31.68 -11.03
CA PRO A 492 46.04 -32.56 -9.91
C PRO A 492 47.39 -33.29 -10.02
N ASN A 493 47.89 -33.49 -11.24
CA ASN A 493 49.09 -34.27 -11.53
C ASN A 493 50.37 -33.41 -11.61
N ALA A 494 50.25 -32.08 -11.56
CA ALA A 494 51.40 -31.20 -11.57
C ALA A 494 52.31 -31.44 -10.35
N THR A 495 53.61 -31.21 -10.54
CA THR A 495 54.65 -31.31 -9.50
C THR A 495 55.37 -29.97 -9.41
N GLY A 496 55.57 -29.44 -8.20
CA GLY A 496 56.20 -28.13 -8.02
C GLY A 496 55.14 -27.05 -7.88
N LEU A 497 54.78 -26.35 -8.97
CA LEU A 497 53.80 -25.25 -8.92
C LEU A 497 52.37 -25.80 -9.08
N CYS A 498 51.55 -25.64 -8.05
CA CYS A 498 50.16 -26.06 -8.03
C CYS A 498 49.22 -24.85 -8.06
N GLU A 499 48.12 -24.96 -8.81
CA GLU A 499 47.12 -23.92 -8.96
C GLU A 499 45.79 -24.40 -8.36
N TYR A 500 45.25 -23.58 -7.46
CA TYR A 500 44.03 -23.89 -6.71
C TYR A 500 42.97 -22.79 -6.89
N CYS A 501 41.74 -23.21 -7.17
CA CYS A 501 40.56 -22.36 -7.19
C CYS A 501 39.76 -22.58 -5.90
N ALA A 502 39.36 -21.51 -5.22
CA ALA A 502 38.74 -21.60 -3.89
C ALA A 502 37.32 -22.19 -3.87
N TYR A 503 36.62 -22.18 -5.00
CA TYR A 503 35.24 -22.65 -5.14
C TYR A 503 35.08 -23.38 -6.47
N ALA A 504 34.50 -24.59 -6.44
CA ALA A 504 34.22 -25.40 -7.62
C ALA A 504 32.88 -25.01 -8.26
N ASP A 505 31.89 -24.72 -7.41
CA ASP A 505 30.56 -24.34 -7.85
C ASP A 505 30.00 -23.15 -7.03
N GLY A 506 28.86 -22.64 -7.49
CA GLY A 506 28.15 -21.56 -6.82
C GLY A 506 27.53 -21.96 -5.48
N ASP A 507 27.30 -23.25 -5.22
CA ASP A 507 26.76 -23.72 -3.94
C ASP A 507 27.82 -23.64 -2.84
N GLU A 508 29.06 -24.04 -3.12
CA GLU A 508 30.22 -23.82 -2.24
C GLU A 508 30.46 -22.32 -1.99
N TYR A 509 30.30 -21.49 -3.01
CA TYR A 509 30.45 -20.03 -2.88
C TYR A 509 29.38 -19.44 -1.93
N VAL A 510 28.12 -19.82 -2.09
CA VAL A 510 27.00 -19.32 -1.27
C VAL A 510 27.09 -19.84 0.17
N ASN A 511 27.45 -21.12 0.36
CA ASN A 511 27.69 -21.71 1.68
C ASN A 511 28.89 -21.06 2.39
N GLY A 512 29.94 -20.70 1.65
CA GLY A 512 31.08 -19.92 2.16
C GLY A 512 30.69 -18.52 2.66
N GLN A 513 29.61 -17.94 2.14
CA GLN A 513 29.00 -16.69 2.62
C GLN A 513 27.98 -16.92 3.75
N THR A 514 27.87 -18.15 4.29
CA THR A 514 26.93 -18.56 5.36
C THR A 514 25.45 -18.40 5.03
N MET A 515 25.13 -18.41 3.74
CA MET A 515 23.77 -18.62 3.24
C MET A 515 23.62 -20.14 3.04
N GLU A 516 22.69 -20.78 3.74
CA GLU A 516 22.51 -22.23 3.62
C GLU A 516 21.67 -22.54 2.39
N ALA A 517 22.30 -23.07 1.34
CA ALA A 517 21.58 -23.52 0.13
C ALA A 517 20.44 -24.49 0.49
N SER A 518 20.65 -25.34 1.51
CA SER A 518 19.69 -26.32 2.01
C SER A 518 18.44 -25.74 2.69
N ARG A 519 18.47 -24.49 3.18
CA ARG A 519 17.29 -23.84 3.81
C ARG A 519 16.29 -23.28 2.81
N VAL A 520 16.75 -22.93 1.61
CA VAL A 520 15.92 -22.28 0.58
C VAL A 520 15.46 -23.26 -0.50
N GLU A 521 15.86 -24.53 -0.41
CA GLU A 521 15.33 -25.61 -1.24
C GLU A 521 13.83 -25.81 -0.95
N TRP A 522 12.98 -25.13 -1.72
CA TRP A 522 11.60 -25.57 -1.88
C TRP A 522 11.62 -27.04 -2.32
N PRO A 523 10.79 -27.93 -1.75
CA PRO A 523 10.78 -29.36 -2.07
C PRO A 523 10.61 -29.68 -3.57
N THR A 524 10.14 -28.70 -4.35
CA THR A 524 9.98 -28.76 -5.81
C THR A 524 11.27 -28.53 -6.60
N LEU A 525 12.30 -27.87 -6.05
CA LEU A 525 13.60 -27.73 -6.72
C LEU A 525 14.40 -29.03 -6.73
N ARG A 526 14.13 -29.95 -5.78
CA ARG A 526 14.60 -31.34 -5.89
C ARG A 526 14.06 -32.04 -7.13
N MET A 527 12.89 -31.64 -7.67
CA MET A 527 12.27 -32.29 -8.83
C MET A 527 12.99 -32.00 -10.16
N ALA A 528 13.92 -31.04 -10.21
CA ALA A 528 14.53 -30.59 -11.45
C ALA A 528 15.82 -31.36 -11.82
N ASP A 529 16.43 -32.09 -10.88
CA ASP A 529 17.56 -32.98 -11.18
C ASP A 529 17.07 -34.43 -11.30
N PRO A 530 16.90 -34.97 -12.53
CA PRO A 530 16.47 -36.35 -12.72
C PRO A 530 17.46 -37.39 -12.16
N ASN A 531 18.71 -37.01 -11.89
CA ASN A 531 19.78 -37.89 -11.41
C ASN A 531 20.00 -37.79 -9.89
N ALA A 532 19.31 -36.89 -9.20
CA ALA A 532 19.39 -36.78 -7.75
C ALA A 532 18.93 -38.10 -7.10
N PRO A 533 19.65 -38.64 -6.10
CA PRO A 533 19.39 -39.97 -5.53
C PRO A 533 17.93 -40.18 -5.09
N GLY A 534 17.30 -39.14 -4.55
CA GLY A 534 15.89 -39.16 -4.14
C GLY A 534 14.90 -39.26 -5.30
N ASN A 535 15.19 -38.65 -6.46
CA ASN A 535 14.35 -38.75 -7.65
C ASN A 535 14.53 -40.07 -8.38
N VAL A 536 15.76 -40.61 -8.42
CA VAL A 536 16.02 -41.94 -8.97
C VAL A 536 15.23 -42.99 -8.20
N THR A 537 15.25 -42.89 -6.86
CA THR A 537 14.51 -43.78 -5.96
C THR A 537 13.00 -43.64 -6.11
N ARG A 538 12.47 -42.41 -6.25
CA ARG A 538 11.03 -42.15 -6.43
C ARG A 538 10.52 -42.56 -7.82
N ASN A 539 11.30 -42.30 -8.87
CA ASN A 539 10.99 -42.75 -10.23
C ASN A 539 11.04 -44.28 -10.35
N LEU A 540 11.98 -44.92 -9.65
CA LEU A 540 12.02 -46.38 -9.50
C LEU A 540 10.75 -46.87 -8.77
N GLN A 541 10.40 -46.27 -7.63
CA GLN A 541 9.18 -46.60 -6.88
C GLN A 541 7.90 -46.40 -7.70
N GLN A 542 7.83 -45.36 -8.53
CA GLN A 542 6.68 -45.09 -9.40
C GLN A 542 6.58 -46.08 -10.56
N ARG A 543 7.72 -46.43 -11.20
CA ARG A 543 7.78 -47.52 -12.20
C ARG A 543 7.42 -48.89 -11.60
N ILE A 544 7.76 -49.12 -10.34
CA ILE A 544 7.36 -50.30 -9.55
C ILE A 544 5.85 -50.27 -9.24
N TRP A 545 5.27 -49.09 -9.03
CA TRP A 545 3.88 -48.89 -8.61
C TRP A 545 2.87 -48.96 -9.77
N ASP A 546 3.21 -48.44 -10.94
CA ASP A 546 2.27 -48.29 -12.07
C ASP A 546 1.90 -49.61 -12.81
N HIS A 547 2.48 -50.74 -12.39
CA HIS A 547 2.12 -52.15 -12.68
C HIS A 547 2.06 -52.65 -14.15
N HIS A 548 2.72 -53.81 -14.35
CA HIS A 548 2.69 -54.73 -15.51
C HIS A 548 3.35 -54.25 -16.83
N GLN A 549 4.62 -54.61 -17.08
CA GLN A 549 4.93 -55.65 -18.10
C GLN A 549 6.40 -55.96 -18.46
N ASP A 550 7.45 -55.29 -17.96
CA ASP A 550 8.80 -55.75 -18.29
C ASP A 550 9.80 -55.63 -17.14
N SER A 551 10.14 -56.77 -16.53
CA SER A 551 11.18 -56.86 -15.50
C SER A 551 12.54 -56.36 -16.02
N ASN A 552 12.74 -56.40 -17.34
CA ASN A 552 13.97 -55.94 -17.97
C ASN A 552 14.08 -54.41 -17.98
N ASP A 553 12.96 -53.68 -18.11
CA ASP A 553 12.96 -52.21 -18.08
C ASP A 553 13.30 -51.65 -16.69
N ILE A 554 12.82 -52.32 -15.63
CA ILE A 554 13.13 -51.94 -14.24
C ILE A 554 14.61 -52.20 -13.95
N LEU A 555 15.14 -53.33 -14.42
CA LEU A 555 16.55 -53.67 -14.24
C LEU A 555 17.46 -52.76 -15.06
N GLN A 556 17.14 -52.48 -16.33
CA GLN A 556 17.90 -51.59 -17.18
C GLN A 556 17.96 -50.19 -16.55
N TYR A 557 16.83 -49.67 -16.07
CA TYR A 557 16.80 -48.39 -15.36
C TYR A 557 17.63 -48.41 -14.06
N ALA A 558 17.61 -49.51 -13.30
CA ALA A 558 18.42 -49.65 -12.08
C ALA A 558 19.93 -49.75 -12.39
N GLN A 559 20.32 -50.41 -13.48
CA GLN A 559 21.71 -50.54 -13.92
C GLN A 559 22.24 -49.23 -14.51
N ASP A 560 21.45 -48.53 -15.30
CA ASP A 560 21.81 -47.23 -15.88
C ASP A 560 22.01 -46.16 -14.77
N ASN A 561 21.44 -46.37 -13.59
CA ASN A 561 21.50 -45.45 -12.44
C ASN A 561 22.19 -46.07 -11.20
N GLN A 562 23.06 -47.07 -11.39
CA GLN A 562 23.75 -47.79 -10.30
C GLN A 562 24.54 -46.87 -9.35
N GLY A 563 25.07 -45.75 -9.85
CA GLY A 563 25.80 -44.77 -9.03
C GLY A 563 24.93 -43.97 -8.05
N SER A 564 23.61 -43.98 -8.24
CA SER A 564 22.64 -43.20 -7.45
C SER A 564 21.71 -44.07 -6.59
N LEU A 565 21.79 -45.40 -6.70
CA LEU A 565 21.01 -46.39 -5.94
C LEU A 565 21.91 -47.22 -5.01
N PRO A 566 21.44 -47.63 -3.82
CA PRO A 566 22.19 -48.55 -2.98
C PRO A 566 22.39 -49.91 -3.69
N ASP A 567 23.61 -50.47 -3.64
CA ASP A 567 23.94 -51.77 -4.23
C ASP A 567 23.01 -52.92 -3.79
N GLU A 568 22.45 -52.82 -2.58
CA GLU A 568 21.48 -53.78 -2.04
C GLU A 568 20.14 -53.76 -2.78
N ALA A 569 19.68 -52.59 -3.24
CA ALA A 569 18.43 -52.46 -3.99
C ALA A 569 18.51 -53.13 -5.36
N VAL A 570 19.66 -52.98 -6.05
CA VAL A 570 19.91 -53.63 -7.35
C VAL A 570 19.90 -55.16 -7.20
N LYS A 571 20.50 -55.69 -6.14
CA LYS A 571 20.52 -57.13 -5.85
C LYS A 571 19.12 -57.70 -5.57
N VAL A 572 18.22 -56.95 -4.94
CA VAL A 572 16.84 -57.39 -4.71
C VAL A 572 16.07 -57.48 -6.03
N ILE A 573 16.27 -56.51 -6.95
CA ILE A 573 15.63 -56.50 -8.27
C ILE A 573 16.15 -57.67 -9.14
N GLU A 574 17.45 -57.96 -9.10
CA GLU A 574 18.04 -59.12 -9.79
C GLU A 574 17.49 -60.44 -9.25
N ARG A 575 17.36 -60.56 -7.91
CA ARG A 575 16.81 -61.76 -7.25
C ARG A 575 15.36 -62.00 -7.62
N TRP A 576 14.55 -60.94 -7.74
CA TRP A 576 13.16 -61.06 -8.18
C TRP A 576 13.04 -61.51 -9.64
N ARG A 577 13.87 -60.96 -10.54
CA ARG A 577 13.89 -61.38 -11.96
C ARG A 577 14.15 -62.88 -12.09
N ASP A 578 15.08 -63.41 -11.30
CA ASP A 578 15.47 -64.82 -11.36
C ASP A 578 14.42 -65.76 -10.73
N SER A 579 13.44 -65.21 -9.99
CA SER A 579 12.36 -65.96 -9.34
C SER A 579 11.05 -65.95 -10.14
N ASN A 580 11.06 -66.52 -11.37
CA ASN A 580 9.88 -66.87 -12.19
C ASN A 580 8.70 -65.87 -12.30
N GLN A 581 8.88 -64.62 -11.88
CA GLN A 581 7.90 -63.52 -11.84
C GLN A 581 6.60 -63.84 -11.07
N ASP A 582 6.68 -64.59 -9.97
CA ASP A 582 5.51 -64.89 -9.15
C ASP A 582 5.05 -63.67 -8.32
N LEU A 583 3.73 -63.48 -8.19
CA LEU A 583 3.15 -62.28 -7.56
C LEU A 583 3.50 -62.17 -6.05
N LEU A 584 3.69 -63.30 -5.38
CA LEU A 584 4.08 -63.38 -3.97
C LEU A 584 5.53 -62.95 -3.75
N ASP A 585 6.44 -63.37 -4.63
CA ASP A 585 7.85 -62.98 -4.59
C ASP A 585 8.02 -61.50 -4.91
N TRP A 586 7.18 -60.96 -5.78
CA TRP A 586 7.12 -59.52 -6.04
C TRP A 586 6.74 -58.72 -4.79
N MET A 587 5.72 -59.16 -4.04
CA MET A 587 5.31 -58.46 -2.82
C MET A 587 6.41 -58.48 -1.75
N ALA A 588 7.16 -59.58 -1.63
CA ALA A 588 8.30 -59.67 -0.73
C ALA A 588 9.45 -58.75 -1.16
N ALA A 589 9.82 -58.78 -2.44
CA ALA A 589 10.85 -57.90 -3.00
C ALA A 589 10.46 -56.41 -2.90
N LYS A 590 9.18 -56.08 -3.08
CA LYS A 590 8.65 -54.72 -2.92
C LYS A 590 8.78 -54.23 -1.47
N GLN A 591 8.54 -55.09 -0.48
CA GLN A 591 8.72 -54.76 0.93
C GLN A 591 10.20 -54.53 1.25
N GLU A 592 11.08 -55.43 0.80
CA GLU A 592 12.54 -55.34 1.02
C GLU A 592 13.13 -54.08 0.35
N LEU A 593 12.68 -53.74 -0.87
CA LEU A 593 13.05 -52.49 -1.56
C LEU A 593 12.57 -51.25 -0.81
N ARG A 594 11.38 -51.29 -0.22
CA ARG A 594 10.83 -50.19 0.58
C ARG A 594 11.65 -49.95 1.84
N ASP A 595 12.09 -51.03 2.49
CA ASP A 595 12.93 -50.96 3.68
C ASP A 595 14.35 -50.44 3.37
N ILE A 596 14.92 -50.80 2.21
CA ILE A 596 16.24 -50.32 1.75
C ILE A 596 16.19 -48.84 1.34
N THR A 597 15.08 -48.39 0.73
CA THR A 597 14.98 -47.04 0.14
C THR A 597 14.46 -45.96 1.10
N GLY A 598 13.90 -46.36 2.24
CA GLY A 598 13.44 -45.45 3.30
C GLY A 598 12.16 -44.68 2.95
N ASP A 599 11.23 -44.59 3.91
CA ASP A 599 9.97 -43.84 3.77
C ASP A 599 10.24 -42.32 3.65
N ILE A 600 9.94 -41.73 2.49
CA ILE A 600 9.37 -40.38 2.47
C ILE A 600 7.88 -40.59 2.69
N LYS A 601 7.42 -40.39 3.93
CA LYS A 601 5.99 -40.26 4.23
C LYS A 601 5.42 -39.17 3.33
N CYS A 602 4.62 -39.57 2.35
CA CYS A 602 3.59 -38.69 1.81
C CYS A 602 2.52 -38.61 2.90
N ASP A 603 2.50 -37.51 3.63
CA ASP A 603 1.33 -37.14 4.45
C ASP A 603 0.18 -36.84 3.47
N ASP A 604 -0.52 -37.89 3.08
CA ASP A 604 -1.89 -37.80 2.60
C ASP A 604 -2.82 -37.80 3.82
N HIS A 605 -3.72 -36.81 3.83
CA HIS A 605 -4.93 -36.61 4.64
C HIS A 605 -4.86 -35.45 5.67
N GLY A 606 -5.78 -34.49 5.66
CA GLY A 606 -6.96 -34.41 4.80
C GLY A 606 -7.93 -33.28 5.10
N LEU A 607 -8.80 -33.07 4.12
CA LEU A 607 -10.19 -32.68 4.35
C LEU A 607 -10.95 -33.94 4.80
N THR A 608 -11.48 -33.87 6.03
CA THR A 608 -12.70 -34.49 6.60
C THR A 608 -13.32 -35.73 5.94
N THR A 609 -13.52 -36.80 6.71
CA THR A 609 -14.87 -37.25 7.18
C THR A 609 -14.78 -38.48 8.11
N GLU A 610 -15.56 -38.38 9.19
CA GLU A 610 -16.05 -39.37 10.18
C GLU A 610 -15.76 -40.87 9.98
N THR A 611 -15.27 -41.56 11.03
CA THR A 611 -16.03 -42.52 11.87
C THR A 611 -15.09 -43.33 12.78
N GLU A 612 -15.28 -43.17 14.10
CA GLU A 612 -14.96 -44.15 15.17
C GLU A 612 -15.92 -45.37 15.10
N PRO A 613 -15.80 -46.47 15.91
CA PRO A 613 -14.73 -47.00 16.79
C PRO A 613 -14.59 -48.56 16.61
N PRO A 614 -14.25 -49.45 17.58
CA PRO A 614 -13.52 -49.33 18.87
C PRO A 614 -12.37 -50.37 19.08
N ALA A 615 -11.39 -50.02 19.92
CA ALA A 615 -10.98 -50.71 21.16
C ALA A 615 -9.76 -50.02 21.79
#